data_AF-A0A2V6KG13-F1
#
_entry.id   AF-A0A2V6KG13-F1
#
_cell.length_a   1.000
_cell.length_b   1.000
_cell.length_c   1.000
_cell.angle_alpha   90.00
_cell.angle_beta   90.00
_cell.angle_gamma   90.00
#
_symmetry.space_group_name_H-M   'P 1'
#
loop_
_entity.id
_entity.type
_entity.pdbx_description
1 polymer ?
#
loop_
_entity_poly.entity_id
_entity_poly.type
_entity_poly.pdbx_seq_one_letter_code
_entity_poly.pdbx_strand_id
1 'polypeptide(L)'
;MFPKRIYAACFGIHFLLITAVCLAGLFSLIAESATVLPAALEPYARKAEVAAAWLLGKKAAASSPVRRCIATYLHAAGIQAGYTFFAPNVPGYHRLTLELFYNDGRVEHESPHLRSKATGLRLESLLDRLAEQRYEPIREVLVKMLAFSVWRLHLT
;
A
#
# COMPACT_ATOMS: atom_id res chain seq x y z
N MET A 1 -40.59 -5.17 -13.50
CA MET A 1 -39.87 -5.91 -12.43
C MET A 1 -38.35 -5.96 -12.60
N PHE A 2 -37.78 -5.66 -13.77
CA PHE A 2 -36.33 -5.66 -14.01
C PHE A 2 -35.47 -4.63 -13.25
N PRO A 3 -35.89 -3.36 -13.02
CA PRO A 3 -34.98 -2.37 -12.42
C PRO A 3 -34.61 -2.74 -10.97
N LYS A 4 -35.56 -3.28 -10.20
CA LYS A 4 -35.32 -3.71 -8.81
C LYS A 4 -34.25 -4.81 -8.70
N ARG A 5 -34.23 -5.75 -9.65
CA ARG A 5 -33.22 -6.84 -9.70
C ARG A 5 -31.84 -6.30 -10.08
N ILE A 6 -31.78 -5.34 -10.99
CA ILE A 6 -30.53 -4.69 -11.39
C ILE A 6 -29.95 -3.89 -10.21
N TYR A 7 -30.76 -3.10 -9.50
CA TYR A 7 -30.29 -2.39 -8.31
C TYR A 7 -29.81 -3.34 -7.21
N ALA A 8 -30.53 -4.44 -6.97
CA ALA A 8 -30.10 -5.46 -6.02
C ALA A 8 -28.76 -6.12 -6.42
N ALA A 9 -28.56 -6.40 -7.71
CA ALA A 9 -27.30 -6.91 -8.23
C ALA A 9 -26.17 -5.89 -8.07
N CYS A 10 -26.39 -4.62 -8.42
CA CYS A 10 -25.40 -3.55 -8.25
C CYS A 10 -25.04 -3.35 -6.76
N PHE A 11 -26.04 -3.39 -5.87
CA PHE A 11 -25.83 -3.34 -4.43
C PHE A 11 -25.00 -4.54 -3.96
N GLY A 12 -25.36 -5.76 -4.37
CA GLY A 12 -24.59 -6.97 -4.05
C GLY A 12 -23.14 -6.90 -4.52
N ILE A 13 -22.90 -6.45 -5.75
CA ILE A 13 -21.55 -6.28 -6.31
C ILE A 13 -20.76 -5.24 -5.51
N HIS A 14 -21.38 -4.11 -5.15
CA HIS A 14 -20.73 -3.06 -4.36
C HIS A 14 -20.29 -3.59 -2.99
N PHE A 15 -21.18 -4.28 -2.26
CA PHE A 15 -20.86 -4.87 -0.96
C PHE A 15 -19.81 -5.99 -1.06
N LEU A 16 -19.86 -6.79 -2.13
CA LEU A 16 -18.85 -7.81 -2.38
C LEU A 16 -17.47 -7.18 -2.61
N LEU A 17 -17.39 -6.08 -3.36
CA LEU A 17 -16.14 -5.35 -3.59
C LEU A 17 -15.60 -4.72 -2.31
N ILE A 18 -16.45 -4.11 -1.48
CA ILE A 18 -16.06 -3.62 -0.15
C ILE A 18 -15.48 -4.75 0.69
N THR A 19 -16.21 -5.86 0.79
CA THR A 19 -15.80 -7.02 1.57
C THR A 19 -14.45 -7.57 1.08
N ALA A 20 -14.26 -7.67 -0.23
CA ALA A 20 -13.02 -8.12 -0.82
C ALA A 20 -11.82 -7.20 -0.49
N VAL A 21 -12.02 -5.87 -0.52
CA VAL A 21 -10.99 -4.90 -0.14
C VAL A 21 -10.64 -5.00 1.35
N CYS A 22 -11.65 -5.07 2.23
CA CYS A 22 -11.44 -5.23 3.68
C CYS A 22 -10.67 -6.52 4.01
N LEU A 23 -11.11 -7.65 3.43
CA LEU A 23 -10.52 -8.95 3.68
C LEU A 23 -9.10 -9.04 3.12
N ALA A 24 -8.84 -8.48 1.94
CA ALA A 24 -7.47 -8.42 1.39
C ALA A 24 -6.51 -7.72 2.36
N GLY A 25 -6.94 -6.59 2.93
CA GLY A 25 -6.16 -5.86 3.92
C GLY A 25 -5.92 -6.65 5.20
N LEU A 26 -6.99 -7.23 5.76
CA LEU A 26 -6.90 -8.04 6.98
C LEU A 26 -5.98 -9.26 6.79
N PHE A 27 -6.10 -9.97 5.67
CA PHE A 27 -5.27 -11.14 5.41
C PHE A 27 -3.79 -10.78 5.20
N SER A 28 -3.48 -9.63 4.61
CA SER A 28 -2.10 -9.13 4.50
C SER A 28 -1.47 -8.98 5.89
N LEU A 29 -2.17 -8.36 6.85
CA LEU A 29 -1.66 -8.18 8.21
C LEU A 29 -1.44 -9.49 8.96
N ILE A 30 -2.37 -10.43 8.80
CA ILE A 30 -2.25 -11.75 9.43
C ILE A 30 -1.08 -12.50 8.81
N ALA A 31 -0.89 -12.41 7.49
CA ALA A 31 0.23 -13.02 6.80
C ALA A 31 1.58 -12.38 7.16
N GLU A 32 1.61 -11.10 7.51
CA GLU A 32 2.81 -10.38 7.96
C GLU A 32 3.07 -10.51 9.48
N SER A 33 2.28 -11.32 10.18
CA SER A 33 2.36 -11.51 11.64
C SER A 33 2.19 -10.20 12.43
N ALA A 34 1.58 -9.17 11.83
CA ALA A 34 1.35 -7.85 12.42
C ALA A 34 0.12 -7.83 13.36
N THR A 35 -0.34 -9.01 13.82
CA THR A 35 -1.54 -9.17 14.65
C THR A 35 -1.26 -10.13 15.80
N VAL A 36 -2.12 -10.14 16.82
CA VAL A 36 -2.03 -11.05 17.98
C VAL A 36 -2.42 -12.50 17.63
N LEU A 37 -2.75 -12.77 16.35
CA LEU A 37 -3.21 -14.09 15.91
C LEU A 37 -2.06 -15.11 15.83
N PRO A 38 -2.34 -16.41 16.03
CA PRO A 38 -1.32 -17.45 15.95
C PRO A 38 -0.67 -17.54 14.57
N ALA A 39 0.66 -17.71 14.53
CA ALA A 39 1.44 -17.87 13.30
C ALA A 39 0.96 -19.04 12.41
N ALA A 40 0.28 -20.04 12.99
CA ALA A 40 -0.36 -21.13 12.25
C ALA A 40 -1.40 -20.66 11.20
N LEU A 41 -1.93 -19.43 11.33
CA LEU A 41 -2.90 -18.85 10.41
C LEU A 41 -2.27 -18.15 9.20
N GLU A 42 -0.97 -17.83 9.24
CA GLU A 42 -0.25 -17.16 8.14
C GLU A 42 -0.39 -17.86 6.78
N PRO A 43 -0.22 -19.19 6.63
CA PRO A 43 -0.35 -19.85 5.33
C PRO A 43 -1.79 -19.80 4.79
N TYR A 44 -2.78 -19.77 5.67
CA TYR A 44 -4.19 -19.64 5.29
C TYR A 44 -4.51 -18.20 4.89
N ALA A 45 -4.04 -17.24 5.68
CA ALA A 45 -4.17 -15.81 5.39
C ALA A 45 -3.55 -15.47 4.03
N ARG A 46 -2.36 -15.97 3.73
CA ARG A 46 -1.70 -15.72 2.44
C ARG A 46 -2.47 -16.28 1.24
N LYS A 47 -3.09 -17.47 1.38
CA LYS A 47 -3.98 -18.01 0.36
C LYS A 47 -5.23 -17.15 0.17
N ALA A 48 -5.80 -16.67 1.26
CA ALA A 48 -7.00 -15.85 1.25
C ALA A 48 -6.73 -14.43 0.69
N GLU A 49 -5.57 -13.84 1.00
CA GLU A 49 -5.08 -12.61 0.39
C GLU A 49 -4.94 -12.74 -1.13
N VAL A 50 -4.33 -13.84 -1.59
CA VAL A 50 -4.16 -14.14 -3.01
C VAL A 50 -5.51 -14.31 -3.73
N ALA A 51 -6.50 -14.93 -3.07
CA ALA A 51 -7.85 -15.06 -3.59
C ALA A 51 -8.56 -13.70 -3.68
N ALA A 52 -8.43 -12.85 -2.65
CA ALA A 52 -8.99 -11.50 -2.65
C ALA A 52 -8.32 -10.60 -3.71
N ALA A 53 -7.00 -10.72 -3.90
CA ALA A 53 -6.27 -10.03 -4.96
C ALA A 53 -6.72 -10.46 -6.37
N TRP A 54 -7.04 -11.74 -6.55
CA TRP A 54 -7.63 -12.23 -7.79
C TRP A 54 -9.03 -11.65 -8.04
N LEU A 55 -9.90 -11.66 -7.03
CA LEU A 55 -11.26 -11.10 -7.09
C LEU A 55 -11.26 -9.60 -7.42
N LEU A 56 -10.27 -8.85 -6.92
CA LEU A 56 -10.09 -7.43 -7.20
C LEU A 56 -9.40 -7.15 -8.55
N GLY A 57 -9.13 -8.19 -9.35
CA GLY A 57 -8.46 -8.07 -10.65
C GLY A 57 -6.99 -7.64 -10.54
N LYS A 58 -6.37 -7.66 -9.35
CA LYS A 58 -4.97 -7.25 -9.15
C LYS A 58 -3.98 -8.21 -9.82
N LYS A 59 -4.36 -9.48 -10.02
CA LYS A 59 -3.57 -10.48 -10.77
C LYS A 59 -3.57 -10.27 -12.29
N ALA A 60 -4.48 -9.46 -12.82
CA ALA A 60 -4.51 -9.18 -14.26
C ALA A 60 -3.46 -8.11 -14.62
N ALA A 61 -2.97 -8.15 -15.86
CA ALA A 61 -2.02 -7.16 -16.37
C ALA A 61 -2.55 -5.73 -16.14
N ALA A 62 -1.65 -4.79 -15.85
CA ALA A 62 -2.03 -3.39 -15.58
C ALA A 62 -2.75 -2.72 -16.76
N SER A 63 -2.54 -3.22 -17.98
CA SER A 63 -3.21 -2.81 -19.21
C SER A 63 -4.59 -3.46 -19.41
N SER A 64 -4.99 -4.41 -18.56
CA SER A 64 -6.26 -5.13 -18.75
C SER A 64 -7.46 -4.21 -18.49
N PRO A 65 -8.47 -4.21 -19.38
CA PRO A 65 -9.63 -3.34 -19.26
C PRO A 65 -10.47 -3.66 -18.01
N VAL A 66 -10.51 -4.94 -17.61
CA VAL A 66 -11.22 -5.41 -16.42
C VAL A 66 -10.61 -4.83 -15.14
N ARG A 67 -9.28 -4.92 -14.97
CA ARG A 67 -8.59 -4.34 -13.81
C ARG A 67 -8.77 -2.82 -13.76
N ARG A 68 -8.75 -2.16 -14.92
CA ARG A 68 -8.94 -0.71 -15.01
C ARG A 68 -10.36 -0.31 -14.61
N CYS A 69 -11.38 -1.00 -15.11
CA CYS A 69 -12.78 -0.78 -14.71
C CYS A 69 -12.98 -0.94 -13.21
N ILE A 70 -12.49 -2.06 -12.64
CA ILE A 70 -12.61 -2.33 -11.20
C ILE A 70 -11.89 -1.22 -10.40
N ALA A 71 -10.66 -0.87 -10.77
CA ALA A 71 -9.90 0.17 -10.09
C ALA A 71 -10.58 1.56 -10.18
N THR A 72 -11.10 1.93 -11.35
CA THR A 72 -11.84 3.19 -11.53
C THR A 72 -13.10 3.21 -10.68
N TYR A 73 -13.85 2.10 -10.64
CA TYR A 73 -15.05 1.99 -9.81
C TYR A 73 -14.72 2.09 -8.31
N LEU A 74 -13.73 1.33 -7.84
CA LEU A 74 -13.29 1.35 -6.44
C LEU A 74 -12.84 2.75 -6.01
N HIS A 75 -12.17 3.49 -6.90
CA HIS A 75 -11.76 4.86 -6.65
C HIS A 75 -12.95 5.82 -6.61
N ALA A 76 -13.83 5.76 -7.61
CA ALA A 76 -15.01 6.64 -7.70
C ALA A 76 -15.99 6.40 -6.54
N ALA A 77 -16.13 5.15 -6.08
CA ALA A 77 -16.97 4.78 -4.96
C ALA A 77 -16.32 5.04 -3.59
N GLY A 78 -15.08 5.54 -3.54
CA GLY A 78 -14.35 5.79 -2.30
C GLY A 78 -13.93 4.54 -1.53
N ILE A 79 -14.10 3.35 -2.11
CA ILE A 79 -13.87 2.07 -1.42
C ILE A 79 -12.39 1.91 -1.05
N GLN A 80 -11.49 2.36 -1.92
CA GLN A 80 -10.04 2.24 -1.72
C GLN A 80 -9.51 3.12 -0.58
N ALA A 81 -10.16 4.25 -0.27
CA ALA A 81 -9.73 5.15 0.80
C ALA A 81 -10.45 4.89 2.14
N GLY A 82 -11.70 4.43 2.09
CA GLY A 82 -12.54 4.24 3.29
C GLY A 82 -12.47 2.85 3.91
N TYR A 83 -12.30 1.80 3.10
CA TYR A 83 -12.39 0.40 3.56
C TYR A 83 -11.06 -0.35 3.58
N THR A 84 -10.02 0.27 3.03
CA THR A 84 -8.66 -0.11 3.39
C THR A 84 -8.39 0.12 4.86
N PHE A 85 -9.20 0.89 5.61
CA PHE A 85 -9.09 1.14 7.06
C PHE A 85 -8.89 -0.11 7.95
N PHE A 86 -9.29 -1.31 7.50
CA PHE A 86 -9.00 -2.58 8.20
C PHE A 86 -7.63 -3.20 7.88
N ALA A 87 -6.96 -2.77 6.81
CA ALA A 87 -5.50 -2.77 6.71
C ALA A 87 -5.03 -1.41 7.23
N PRO A 88 -4.45 -1.28 8.43
CA PRO A 88 -3.94 -0.01 8.90
C PRO A 88 -3.01 0.59 7.83
N ASN A 89 -3.53 1.55 7.06
CA ASN A 89 -2.74 2.64 6.52
C ASN A 89 -2.45 3.54 7.72
N VAL A 90 -1.75 2.97 8.72
CA VAL A 90 -1.20 3.71 9.84
C VAL A 90 -0.15 4.58 9.17
N PRO A 91 -0.36 5.91 9.11
CA PRO A 91 0.68 6.78 8.61
C PRO A 91 1.99 6.45 9.36
N GLY A 92 3.02 6.11 8.60
CA GLY A 92 4.31 5.65 9.13
C GLY A 92 4.60 4.14 9.02
N TYR A 93 3.80 3.36 8.27
CA TYR A 93 4.11 1.93 8.04
C TYR A 93 5.43 1.75 7.28
N HIS A 94 5.65 2.56 6.23
CA HIS A 94 6.90 2.57 5.50
C HIS A 94 7.80 3.70 6.00
N ARG A 95 8.87 3.33 6.71
CA ARG A 95 9.92 4.26 7.12
C ARG A 95 11.12 4.16 6.17
N LEU A 96 11.58 5.30 5.67
CA LEU A 96 12.84 5.39 4.94
C LEU A 96 13.97 5.72 5.92
N THR A 97 14.99 4.87 5.99
CA THR A 97 16.23 5.12 6.73
C THR A 97 17.39 4.89 5.77
N LEU A 98 18.33 5.82 5.74
CA LEU A 98 19.51 5.79 4.88
C LEU A 98 20.70 5.36 5.73
N GLU A 99 21.42 4.35 5.27
CA GLU A 99 22.65 3.87 5.91
C GLU A 99 23.84 4.55 5.24
N LEU A 100 24.61 5.31 6.02
CA LEU A 100 25.85 5.93 5.58
C LEU A 100 27.03 5.04 6.00
N PHE A 101 27.80 4.60 5.01
CA PHE A 101 29.02 3.82 5.22
C PHE A 101 30.24 4.73 5.12
N TYR A 102 31.01 4.81 6.20
CA TYR A 102 32.24 5.61 6.24
C TYR A 102 33.47 4.72 6.00
N ASN A 103 34.55 5.33 5.51
CA ASN A 103 35.80 4.63 5.19
C ASN A 103 36.50 4.03 6.43
N ASP A 104 36.14 4.48 7.63
CA ASP A 104 36.63 3.95 8.92
C ASP A 104 35.82 2.74 9.42
N GLY A 105 34.85 2.26 8.64
CA GLY A 105 33.99 1.13 8.98
C GLY A 105 32.79 1.49 9.86
N ARG A 106 32.57 2.78 10.17
CA ARG A 106 31.37 3.23 10.88
C ARG A 106 30.15 3.19 9.94
N VAL A 107 29.02 2.82 10.51
CA VAL A 107 27.71 2.87 9.85
C VAL A 107 26.80 3.78 10.67
N GLU A 108 26.24 4.80 10.03
CA GLU A 108 25.25 5.69 10.66
C GLU A 108 23.90 5.56 9.95
N HIS A 109 22.83 5.52 10.75
CA HIS A 109 21.45 5.44 10.27
C HIS A 109 20.81 6.82 10.38
N GLU A 110 20.50 7.43 9.25
CA GLU A 110 19.87 8.75 9.22
C GLU A 110 18.51 8.73 8.51
N SER A 111 17.54 9.44 9.09
CA SER A 111 16.25 9.68 8.44
C SER A 111 16.33 10.99 7.65
N PRO A 112 15.63 11.12 6.50
CA PRO A 112 15.67 12.35 5.72
C PRO A 112 15.31 13.58 6.57
N HIS A 113 16.12 14.63 6.48
CA HIS A 113 15.83 15.88 7.19
C HIS A 113 14.57 16.55 6.62
N LEU A 114 13.52 16.62 7.43
CA LEU A 114 12.22 17.16 7.05
C LEU A 114 12.03 18.57 7.63
N ARG A 115 11.69 19.52 6.78
CA ARG A 115 11.51 20.94 7.16
C ARG A 115 10.34 21.16 8.12
N SER A 116 9.38 20.23 8.20
CA SER A 116 8.22 20.33 9.11
C SER A 116 7.56 18.97 9.36
N LYS A 117 6.80 18.87 10.47
CA LYS A 117 5.98 17.70 10.81
C LYS A 117 4.94 17.37 9.73
N ALA A 118 4.35 18.39 9.10
CA ALA A 118 3.41 18.20 8.00
C ALA A 118 4.08 17.63 6.73
N THR A 119 5.34 18.00 6.49
CA THR A 119 6.15 17.41 5.41
C THR A 119 6.47 15.94 5.72
N GLY A 120 6.69 15.59 7.00
CA GLY A 120 6.87 14.21 7.42
C GLY A 120 5.66 13.32 7.12
N LEU A 121 4.46 13.76 7.51
CA LEU A 121 3.22 13.03 7.20
C LEU A 121 2.98 12.86 5.69
N ARG A 122 3.37 13.86 4.89
CA ARG A 122 3.30 13.76 3.42
C ARG A 122 4.32 12.77 2.85
N LEU A 123 5.52 12.73 3.42
CA LEU A 123 6.55 11.77 3.03
C LEU A 123 6.14 10.34 3.40
N GLU A 124 5.63 10.11 4.61
CA GLU A 124 5.10 8.82 5.05
C GLU A 124 3.98 8.34 4.13
N SER A 125 2.98 9.19 3.87
CA SER A 125 1.91 8.84 2.93
C SER A 125 2.39 8.59 1.50
N LEU A 126 3.50 9.20 1.09
CA LEU A 126 4.12 9.00 -0.22
C LEU A 126 4.92 7.68 -0.24
N LEU A 127 5.61 7.33 0.84
CA LEU A 127 6.29 6.04 0.99
C LEU A 127 5.30 4.87 0.98
N ASP A 128 4.16 5.02 1.66
CA ASP A 128 3.08 4.01 1.64
C ASP A 128 2.54 3.76 0.23
N ARG A 129 2.52 4.80 -0.63
CA ARG A 129 2.11 4.67 -2.04
C ARG A 129 3.22 4.16 -2.96
N LEU A 130 4.47 4.45 -2.62
CA LEU A 130 5.66 4.05 -3.40
C LEU A 130 6.01 2.58 -3.25
N ALA A 131 5.59 1.95 -2.16
CA ALA A 131 5.69 0.50 -1.97
C ALA A 131 4.87 -0.27 -3.02
N GLU A 132 3.85 0.34 -3.63
CA GLU A 132 3.10 -0.29 -4.72
C GLU A 132 3.95 -0.36 -6.00
N GLN A 133 4.14 -1.58 -6.55
CA GLN A 133 4.94 -1.92 -7.74
C GLN A 133 4.71 -1.07 -9.01
N ARG A 134 3.65 -0.26 -9.05
CA ARG A 134 3.24 0.51 -10.24
C ARG A 134 4.11 1.74 -10.53
N TYR A 135 5.06 2.06 -9.63
CA TYR A 135 5.81 3.32 -9.66
C TYR A 135 7.34 3.17 -9.65
N GLU A 136 7.87 2.04 -10.14
CA GLU A 136 9.32 1.74 -10.17
C GLU A 136 10.23 2.91 -10.60
N PRO A 137 10.01 3.60 -11.75
CA PRO A 137 10.93 4.67 -12.20
C PRO A 137 10.85 5.92 -11.31
N ILE A 138 9.64 6.22 -10.79
CA ILE A 138 9.41 7.37 -9.93
C ILE A 138 9.98 7.11 -8.53
N ARG A 139 9.92 5.87 -8.06
CA ARG A 139 10.52 5.44 -6.79
C ARG A 139 12.02 5.62 -6.81
N GLU A 140 12.69 5.17 -7.87
CA GLU A 140 14.15 5.31 -7.99
C GLU A 140 14.56 6.79 -7.96
N VAL A 141 13.89 7.64 -8.74
CA VAL A 141 14.19 9.07 -8.80
C VAL A 141 13.95 9.75 -7.44
N LEU A 142 12.85 9.45 -6.77
CA LEU A 142 12.52 10.03 -5.46
C LEU A 142 13.51 9.57 -4.38
N VAL A 143 13.88 8.29 -4.35
CA VAL A 143 14.89 7.75 -3.42
C VAL A 143 16.24 8.40 -3.68
N LYS A 144 16.66 8.57 -4.94
CA LYS A 144 17.91 9.27 -5.29
C LYS A 144 17.89 10.73 -4.84
N MET A 145 16.77 11.44 -5.02
CA MET A 145 16.65 12.83 -4.54
C MET A 145 16.74 12.93 -3.01
N LEU A 146 16.09 12.02 -2.27
CA LEU A 146 16.13 11.99 -0.81
C LEU A 146 17.54 11.63 -0.30
N ALA A 147 18.18 10.63 -0.90
CA ALA A 147 19.55 10.24 -0.60
C ALA A 147 20.54 11.37 -0.89
N PHE A 148 20.38 12.08 -2.01
CA PHE A 148 21.21 13.23 -2.36
C PHE A 148 21.09 14.37 -1.34
N SER A 149 19.89 14.61 -0.81
CA SER A 149 19.67 15.62 0.25
C SER A 149 20.47 15.29 1.52
N VAL A 150 20.54 14.02 1.91
CA VAL A 150 21.29 13.56 3.09
C VAL A 150 22.80 13.58 2.82
N TRP A 151 23.22 13.14 1.64
CA TRP A 151 24.62 13.17 1.21
C TRP A 151 25.22 14.58 1.25
N ARG A 152 24.44 15.59 0.85
CA ARG A 152 24.91 17.00 0.84
C ARG A 152 25.25 17.52 2.23
N LEU A 153 24.61 17.02 3.29
CA LEU A 153 24.85 17.40 4.68
C LEU A 153 26.14 16.76 5.25
N HIS A 154 26.61 15.68 4.62
CA HIS A 154 27.82 14.94 5.03
C HIS A 154 29.07 15.31 4.25
N LEU A 155 28.91 16.05 3.14
CA LEU A 155 30.01 16.59 2.33
C LEU A 155 30.47 17.99 2.78
N THR A 156 29.77 18.62 3.73
CA THR A 156 30.15 19.89 4.37
C THR A 156 30.76 19.64 5.73
#